data_AF-X0TLL2-F1
#
_entry.id   AF-X0TLL2-F1
#
_cell.length_a   1.000
_cell.length_b   1.000
_cell.length_c   1.000
_cell.angle_alpha   90.00
_cell.angle_beta   90.00
_cell.angle_gamma   90.00
#
_symmetry.space_group_name_H-M   'P 1'
#
loop_
_entity.id
_entity.type
_entity.pdbx_description
1 polymer ?
#
loop_
_entity_poly.entity_id
_entity_poly.type
_entity_poly.pdbx_seq_one_letter_code
_entity_poly.pdbx_strand_id
1 'polypeptide(L)'
;MLLAGKGLTDGTLDDSEARRLLEDGLSRVDLDGRRVLVLLPDSTRTCPLPMFFRSLVELMGPRVAKLDFLIALGTHQPMSREKINQLVGVTEDQRKTTYRDVDIFNHHWDQDGTFTQLGTIPAARIEEITDGLMAE
;
A
#
# COMPACT_ATOMS: atom_id res chain seq x y z
N MET A 1 13.20 0.47 -14.47
CA MET A 1 14.36 -0.28 -13.94
C MET A 1 13.89 -0.99 -12.68
N LEU A 2 14.12 -2.29 -12.56
CA LEU A 2 13.82 -3.02 -11.33
C LEU A 2 14.79 -2.53 -10.24
N LEU A 3 14.28 -2.00 -9.12
CA LEU A 3 15.14 -1.44 -8.06
C LEU A 3 15.88 -2.55 -7.30
N ALA A 4 15.21 -3.67 -7.00
CA ALA A 4 15.78 -4.89 -6.44
C ALA A 4 14.85 -6.07 -6.77
N GLY A 5 15.38 -7.30 -6.79
CA GLY A 5 14.56 -8.49 -7.01
C GLY A 5 15.35 -9.79 -6.95
N LYS A 6 14.68 -10.86 -6.51
CA LYS A 6 15.16 -12.24 -6.55
C LYS A 6 14.06 -13.11 -7.13
N GLY A 7 14.37 -13.83 -8.21
CA GLY A 7 13.48 -14.82 -8.81
C GLY A 7 13.88 -16.23 -8.34
N LEU A 8 12.88 -17.06 -8.07
CA LEU A 8 13.05 -18.47 -7.75
C LEU A 8 12.15 -19.27 -8.69
N THR A 9 12.66 -20.35 -9.26
CA THR A 9 11.88 -21.32 -10.05
C THR A 9 11.25 -22.39 -9.18
N ASP A 10 11.76 -22.56 -7.96
CA ASP A 10 11.40 -23.54 -6.95
C ASP A 10 11.65 -22.95 -5.54
N GLY A 11 10.78 -23.30 -4.59
CA GLY A 11 10.85 -22.80 -3.21
C GLY A 11 10.10 -21.47 -2.97
N THR A 12 10.33 -20.89 -1.79
CA THR A 12 9.72 -19.63 -1.32
C THR A 12 10.77 -18.72 -0.74
N LEU A 13 10.55 -17.41 -0.79
CA LEU A 13 11.34 -16.47 0.00
C LEU A 13 10.91 -16.55 1.46
N ASP A 14 11.88 -16.65 2.36
CA ASP A 14 11.61 -16.46 3.78
C ASP A 14 11.47 -14.96 4.14
N ASP A 15 10.98 -14.67 5.35
CA ASP A 15 10.77 -13.28 5.81
C ASP A 15 12.07 -12.46 5.81
N SER A 16 13.22 -13.09 6.07
CA SER A 16 14.52 -12.42 6.09
C SER A 16 14.97 -12.04 4.68
N GLU A 17 14.74 -12.92 3.70
CA GLU A 17 15.02 -12.68 2.29
C GLU A 17 14.12 -11.59 1.73
N ALA A 18 12.81 -11.66 2.03
CA ALA A 18 11.87 -10.62 1.65
C ALA A 18 12.27 -9.26 2.25
N ARG A 19 12.65 -9.21 3.53
CA ARG A 19 13.13 -7.99 4.17
C ARG A 19 14.40 -7.44 3.51
N ARG A 20 15.39 -8.29 3.19
CA ARG A 20 16.62 -7.85 2.50
C ARG A 20 16.32 -7.24 1.13
N LEU A 21 15.35 -7.79 0.39
CA LEU A 21 14.93 -7.24 -0.89
C LEU A 21 14.23 -5.88 -0.74
N LEU A 22 13.42 -5.70 0.31
CA LEU A 22 12.84 -4.40 0.64
C LEU A 22 13.92 -3.37 0.97
N GLU A 23 14.87 -3.73 1.82
CA GLU A 23 15.98 -2.85 2.21
C GLU A 23 16.82 -2.43 1.00
N ASP A 24 17.24 -3.39 0.15
CA ASP A 24 18.01 -3.11 -1.06
C ASP A 24 17.23 -2.19 -2.02
N GLY A 25 15.95 -2.49 -2.25
CA GLY A 25 15.10 -1.68 -3.12
C GLY A 25 14.90 -0.25 -2.60
N LEU A 26 14.60 -0.10 -1.30
CA LEU A 26 14.32 1.20 -0.68
C LEU A 26 15.58 2.05 -0.44
N SER A 27 16.76 1.43 -0.30
CA SER A 27 18.03 2.15 -0.19
C SER A 27 18.38 2.94 -1.46
N ARG A 28 17.86 2.50 -2.61
CA ARG A 28 18.11 3.09 -3.93
C ARG A 28 17.12 4.20 -4.30
N VAL A 29 16.12 4.47 -3.45
CA VAL A 29 15.10 5.51 -3.66
C VAL A 29 15.42 6.72 -2.77
N ASP A 30 15.35 7.92 -3.33
CA ASP A 30 15.46 9.18 -2.60
C ASP A 30 14.19 9.46 -1.79
N LEU A 31 14.15 8.92 -0.56
CA LEU A 31 13.03 9.05 0.37
C LEU A 31 13.31 10.04 1.51
N ASP A 32 14.55 10.49 1.68
CA ASP A 32 14.96 11.24 2.85
C ASP A 32 14.20 12.58 2.92
N GLY A 33 13.56 12.84 4.06
CA GLY A 33 12.72 14.03 4.27
C GLY A 33 11.44 14.11 3.43
N ARG A 34 11.10 13.07 2.64
CA ARG A 34 9.87 13.03 1.84
C ARG A 34 8.65 12.68 2.70
N ARG A 35 7.45 12.97 2.19
CA ARG A 35 6.20 12.42 2.74
C ARG A 35 5.79 11.24 1.87
N VAL A 36 5.66 10.05 2.47
CA VAL A 36 5.42 8.80 1.77
C VAL A 36 4.09 8.21 2.20
N LEU A 37 3.26 7.87 1.21
CA LEU A 37 2.01 7.13 1.41
C LEU A 37 2.14 5.76 0.74
N VAL A 38 1.95 4.69 1.50
CA VAL A 38 2.01 3.32 0.99
C VAL A 38 0.60 2.79 0.78
N LEU A 39 0.32 2.22 -0.39
CA LEU A 39 -0.94 1.54 -0.67
C LEU A 39 -0.86 0.09 -0.19
N LEU A 40 -1.80 -0.33 0.67
CA LEU A 40 -1.94 -1.71 1.13
C LEU A 40 -3.19 -2.32 0.50
N PRO A 41 -3.17 -3.60 0.10
CA PRO A 41 -4.40 -4.32 -0.17
C PRO A 41 -5.19 -4.54 1.11
N ASP A 42 -6.48 -4.83 0.97
CA ASP A 42 -7.34 -5.21 2.08
C ASP A 42 -7.30 -6.71 2.38
N SER A 43 -8.17 -7.17 3.29
CA SER A 43 -8.24 -8.58 3.71
C SER A 43 -8.70 -9.56 2.63
N THR A 44 -9.12 -9.10 1.45
CA THR A 44 -9.49 -9.98 0.33
C THR A 44 -8.30 -10.45 -0.49
N ARG A 45 -7.10 -9.93 -0.18
CA ARG A 45 -5.84 -10.38 -0.78
C ARG A 45 -4.93 -11.00 0.27
N THR A 46 -4.39 -12.16 -0.06
CA THR A 46 -3.43 -12.86 0.80
C THR A 46 -2.02 -12.37 0.50
N CYS A 47 -1.41 -11.70 1.46
CA CYS A 47 0.03 -11.45 1.51
C CYS A 47 0.45 -11.26 2.99
N PRO A 48 1.74 -11.39 3.33
CA PRO A 48 2.21 -11.25 4.71
C PRO A 48 2.24 -9.77 5.16
N LEU A 49 1.08 -9.10 5.15
CA LEU A 49 0.93 -7.68 5.48
C LEU A 49 1.54 -7.30 6.83
N PRO A 50 1.40 -8.09 7.92
CA PRO A 50 2.05 -7.75 9.17
C PRO A 50 3.57 -7.66 9.08
N MET A 51 4.21 -8.52 8.28
CA MET A 51 5.66 -8.48 8.07
C MET A 51 6.05 -7.26 7.22
N PHE A 52 5.31 -6.99 6.14
CA PHE A 52 5.55 -5.83 5.28
C PHE A 52 5.35 -4.51 6.03
N PHE A 53 4.24 -4.34 6.74
CA PHE A 53 3.95 -3.12 7.51
C PHE A 53 5.09 -2.81 8.49
N ARG A 54 5.48 -3.78 9.32
CA ARG A 54 6.58 -3.61 10.27
C ARG A 54 7.89 -3.27 9.58
N SER A 55 8.25 -4.00 8.53
CA SER A 55 9.50 -3.78 7.80
C SER A 55 9.54 -2.40 7.12
N LEU A 56 8.43 -1.97 6.53
CA LEU A 56 8.33 -0.66 5.87
C LEU A 56 8.44 0.49 6.87
N VAL A 57 7.78 0.38 8.03
CA VAL A 57 7.92 1.37 9.11
C VAL A 57 9.35 1.43 9.63
N GLU A 58 10.00 0.30 9.87
CA GLU A 58 11.38 0.26 10.36
C GLU A 58 12.40 0.81 9.34
N LEU A 59 12.24 0.47 8.05
CA LEU A 59 13.19 0.84 7.00
C LEU A 59 13.02 2.29 6.52
N MET A 60 11.78 2.81 6.47
CA MET A 60 11.51 4.15 5.95
C MET A 60 11.24 5.18 7.04
N GLY A 61 10.60 4.78 8.15
CA GLY A 61 10.16 5.69 9.21
C GLY A 61 11.25 6.66 9.71
N PRO A 62 12.47 6.19 9.99
CA PRO A 62 13.57 7.08 10.42
C PRO A 62 14.09 8.06 9.35
N ARG A 63 13.79 7.82 8.08
CA ARG A 63 14.33 8.56 6.93
C ARG A 63 13.36 9.60 6.39
N VAL A 64 12.07 9.30 6.41
CA VAL A 64 11.02 10.13 5.80
C VAL A 64 10.48 11.16 6.79
N ALA A 65 9.96 12.29 6.30
CA ALA A 65 9.28 13.28 7.13
C ALA A 65 7.91 12.80 7.63
N LYS A 66 7.24 11.91 6.88
CA LYS A 66 5.98 11.27 7.27
C LYS A 66 5.81 9.97 6.50
N LEU A 67 5.37 8.92 7.20
CA LEU A 67 5.00 7.63 6.61
C LEU A 67 3.57 7.27 7.02
N ASP A 68 2.68 7.16 6.04
CA ASP A 68 1.30 6.73 6.23
C ASP A 68 0.93 5.61 5.26
N PHE A 69 -0.22 5.00 5.50
CA PHE A 69 -0.76 3.91 4.71
C PHE A 69 -2.19 4.19 4.28
N LEU A 70 -2.57 3.74 3.09
CA LEU A 70 -3.94 3.79 2.58
C LEU A 70 -4.36 2.40 2.08
N ILE A 71 -5.46 1.87 2.60
CA ILE A 71 -6.00 0.58 2.20
C ILE A 71 -6.79 0.74 0.90
N ALA A 72 -6.34 0.08 -0.16
CA ALA A 72 -6.93 0.11 -1.49
C ALA A 72 -8.17 -0.80 -1.57
N LEU A 73 -9.30 -0.31 -1.06
CA LEU A 73 -10.55 -1.08 -0.94
C LEU A 73 -11.28 -1.31 -2.27
N GLY A 74 -11.01 -0.53 -3.31
CA GLY A 74 -11.92 -0.45 -4.45
C GLY A 74 -13.32 -0.07 -3.95
N THR A 75 -14.33 -0.88 -4.24
CA THR A 75 -15.71 -0.68 -3.76
C THR A 75 -16.04 -1.40 -2.45
N HIS A 76 -15.04 -2.00 -1.77
CA HIS A 76 -15.28 -2.67 -0.49
C HIS A 76 -15.60 -1.67 0.63
N GLN A 77 -16.25 -2.16 1.68
CA GLN A 77 -16.65 -1.34 2.82
C GLN A 77 -15.41 -0.92 3.64
N PRO A 78 -15.37 0.33 4.14
CA PRO A 78 -14.33 0.78 5.06
C PRO A 78 -14.14 -0.16 6.26
N MET A 79 -12.89 -0.44 6.60
CA MET A 79 -12.55 -1.29 7.72
C MET A 79 -12.60 -0.50 9.04
N SER A 80 -13.10 -1.12 10.11
CA SER A 80 -13.00 -0.56 11.46
C SER A 80 -11.54 -0.54 11.92
N ARG A 81 -11.22 0.29 12.92
CA ARG A 81 -9.87 0.38 13.50
C ARG A 81 -9.36 -0.99 13.96
N GLU A 82 -10.21 -1.81 14.57
CA GLU A 82 -9.86 -3.14 15.06
C GLU A 82 -9.49 -4.08 13.91
N LYS A 83 -10.26 -4.04 12.81
CA LYS A 83 -9.95 -4.82 11.60
C LYS A 83 -8.68 -4.35 10.93
N ILE A 84 -8.41 -3.04 10.91
CA ILE A 84 -7.14 -2.49 10.41
C ILE A 84 -5.97 -2.99 11.26
N ASN A 85 -6.09 -2.94 12.59
CA ASN A 85 -5.06 -3.44 13.49
C ASN A 85 -4.76 -4.93 13.26
N GLN A 86 -5.81 -5.74 13.06
CA GLN A 86 -5.67 -7.15 12.70
C GLN A 86 -4.98 -7.32 11.34
N LEU A 87 -5.37 -6.54 10.33
CA LEU A 87 -4.81 -6.58 8.97
C LEU A 87 -3.29 -6.37 8.96
N VAL A 88 -2.80 -5.39 9.71
CA VAL A 88 -1.37 -5.09 9.82
C VAL A 88 -0.67 -5.80 11.00
N GLY A 89 -1.41 -6.63 11.74
CA GLY A 89 -0.89 -7.44 12.84
C GLY A 89 -0.26 -6.63 13.98
N VAL A 90 -0.97 -5.61 14.45
CA VAL A 90 -0.57 -4.78 15.60
C VAL A 90 -1.66 -4.75 16.66
N THR A 91 -1.27 -4.49 17.91
CA THR A 91 -2.22 -4.26 19.00
C THR A 91 -2.64 -2.79 19.07
N GLU A 92 -3.75 -2.49 19.75
CA GLU A 92 -4.17 -1.11 20.00
C GLU A 92 -3.12 -0.33 20.81
N ASP A 93 -2.43 -0.99 21.75
CA ASP A 93 -1.36 -0.35 22.53
C ASP A 93 -0.16 -0.01 21.65
N GLN A 94 0.21 -0.89 20.72
CA GLN A 94 1.25 -0.60 19.73
C GLN A 94 0.85 0.55 18.79
N ARG A 95 -0.43 0.66 18.40
CA ARG A 95 -0.94 1.83 17.64
C ARG A 95 -0.78 3.14 18.41
N LYS A 96 -0.85 3.12 19.74
CA LYS A 96 -0.70 4.31 20.60
C LYS A 96 0.75 4.60 21.00
N THR A 97 1.66 3.66 20.79
CA THR A 97 3.06 3.77 21.23
C THR A 97 4.01 3.67 20.06
N THR A 98 4.39 2.45 19.66
CA THR A 98 5.36 2.17 18.59
C THR A 98 4.96 2.79 17.25
N TYR A 99 3.67 2.75 16.91
CA TYR A 99 3.15 3.21 15.62
C TYR A 99 2.28 4.47 15.74
N ARG A 100 2.46 5.25 16.82
CA ARG A 100 1.63 6.44 17.12
C ARG A 100 1.69 7.52 16.04
N ASP A 101 2.82 7.61 15.35
CA ASP A 101 3.09 8.64 14.34
C ASP A 101 2.72 8.17 12.91
N VAL A 102 2.19 6.96 12.78
CA VAL A 102 1.80 6.32 11.51
C VAL A 102 0.28 6.26 11.41
N ASP A 103 -0.29 6.90 10.40
CA ASP A 103 -1.72 6.82 10.11
C ASP A 103 -2.01 5.71 9.07
N ILE A 104 -3.17 5.06 9.21
CA ILE A 104 -3.65 4.05 8.28
C ILE A 104 -5.09 4.42 7.89
N PHE A 105 -5.29 4.77 6.63
CA PHE A 105 -6.54 5.29 6.10
C PHE A 105 -7.30 4.23 5.31
N ASN A 106 -8.63 4.33 5.29
CA ASN A 106 -9.45 3.62 4.31
C ASN A 106 -9.54 4.45 3.02
N HIS A 107 -9.60 3.78 1.88
CA HIS A 107 -10.11 4.40 0.67
C HIS A 107 -11.63 4.59 0.80
N HIS A 108 -12.11 5.82 0.61
CA HIS A 108 -13.52 6.18 0.73
C HIS A 108 -14.14 6.38 -0.66
N TRP A 109 -14.44 5.27 -1.33
CA TRP A 109 -15.06 5.29 -2.66
C TRP A 109 -16.43 5.96 -2.69
N ASP A 110 -17.09 5.99 -1.52
CA ASP A 110 -18.40 6.58 -1.26
C ASP A 110 -18.35 8.10 -1.02
N GLN A 111 -17.17 8.71 -0.98
CA GLN A 111 -17.00 10.12 -0.65
C GLN A 111 -16.31 10.89 -1.78
N ASP A 112 -17.09 11.65 -2.54
CA ASP A 112 -16.64 12.46 -3.68
C ASP A 112 -15.44 13.36 -3.34
N GLY A 113 -15.44 13.96 -2.14
CA GLY A 113 -14.38 14.87 -1.68
C GLY A 113 -13.01 14.23 -1.46
N THR A 114 -12.90 12.90 -1.60
CA THR A 114 -11.62 12.17 -1.46
C THR A 114 -10.92 11.91 -2.79
N PHE A 115 -11.53 12.32 -3.91
CA PHE A 115 -11.01 12.13 -5.25
C PHE A 115 -10.49 13.42 -5.87
N THR A 116 -9.56 13.27 -6.82
CA THR A 116 -9.13 14.35 -7.69
C THR A 116 -9.12 13.85 -9.13
N GLN A 117 -9.53 14.69 -10.08
CA GLN A 117 -9.54 14.35 -11.49
C GLN A 117 -8.12 14.48 -12.07
N LEU A 118 -7.53 13.35 -12.48
CA LEU A 118 -6.20 13.32 -13.10
C LEU A 118 -6.24 13.45 -14.62
N GLY A 119 -7.39 13.16 -15.22
CA GLY A 119 -7.59 13.17 -16.67
C GLY A 119 -8.86 12.44 -17.07
N THR A 120 -9.04 12.26 -18.38
CA THR A 120 -10.19 11.58 -18.98
C THR A 120 -9.68 10.56 -20.00
N ILE A 121 -10.19 9.32 -19.93
CA ILE A 121 -9.96 8.33 -20.98
C ILE A 121 -10.85 8.71 -22.17
N PRO A 122 -10.32 8.89 -23.40
CA PRO A 122 -11.14 9.32 -24.53
C PRO A 122 -12.24 8.31 -24.88
N ALA A 123 -13.41 8.82 -25.28
CA ALA A 123 -14.56 8.02 -25.72
C ALA A 123 -14.19 6.95 -26.78
N ALA A 124 -13.36 7.31 -27.77
CA ALA A 124 -12.89 6.35 -28.78
C ALA A 124 -12.10 5.18 -28.18
N ARG A 125 -11.36 5.41 -27.09
CA ARG A 125 -10.66 4.34 -26.36
C ARG A 125 -11.64 3.47 -25.57
N ILE A 126 -12.68 4.07 -24.98
CA ILE A 126 -13.75 3.33 -24.30
C ILE A 126 -14.51 2.44 -25.30
N GLU A 127 -14.85 2.97 -26.47
CA GLU A 127 -15.49 2.23 -27.57
C GLU A 127 -14.64 1.03 -28.00
N GLU A 128 -13.34 1.24 -28.21
CA GLU A 128 -12.41 0.19 -28.59
C GLU A 128 -12.32 -0.92 -27.52
N ILE A 129 -12.14 -0.57 -26.24
CA ILE A 129 -11.93 -1.58 -25.18
C ILE A 129 -13.22 -2.28 -24.74
N THR A 130 -14.37 -1.75 -25.12
CA THR A 130 -15.69 -2.32 -24.80
C THR A 130 -16.36 -2.97 -26.00
N ASP A 131 -15.67 -3.11 -27.14
CA ASP A 131 -16.23 -3.64 -28.40
C ASP A 131 -17.53 -2.92 -28.83
N GLY A 132 -17.55 -1.59 -28.68
CA GLY A 132 -18.69 -0.75 -29.07
C GLY A 132 -19.87 -0.73 -28.09
N LEU A 133 -19.74 -1.31 -26.88
CA LEU A 133 -20.80 -1.27 -25.87
C LEU A 133 -20.97 0.11 -25.20
N MET A 134 -19.88 0.89 -25.12
CA MET A 134 -19.88 2.25 -24.56
C MET A 134 -19.03 3.17 -25.44
N ALA A 135 -19.45 4.42 -25.64
CA ALA A 135 -18.73 5.39 -26.48
C ALA A 135 -18.72 6.80 -25.85
N GLU A 136 -18.69 6.85 -24.52
CA GLU A 136 -18.61 8.08 -23.71
C GLU A 136 -17.32 8.11 -22.88
#